data_AF-A0A1S2K0P9-F1
#
_entry.id   AF-A0A1S2K0P9-F1
#
_cell.length_a   1.000
_cell.length_b   1.000
_cell.length_c   1.000
_cell.angle_alpha   90.00
_cell.angle_beta   90.00
_cell.angle_gamma   90.00
#
_symmetry.space_group_name_H-M   'P 1'
#
loop_
_entity.id
_entity.type
_entity.pdbx_description
1 polymer ?
#
loop_
_entity_poly.entity_id
_entity_poly.type
_entity_poly.pdbx_seq_one_letter_code
_entity_poly.pdbx_strand_id
1 'polypeptide(L)'
;MRLHTHDYRAPDTDGIVDGAVLMHREMADLLTRRTTTALHDLTTGPRAVSGAGGGDVVYAGSGPYAFLYHHWRERHGGDYRIVREVHTALWSGYWAQEELCAPLVRPGDLALFPTAYTRRLFLHHFPSVTRAGSAVAYPMLDRLPRRRPRPVPAAGRPLRIGYLGAMSLAKNVDQVLSVYARCHRESRGRVSLLCAGKPNDPRWEPDAVRAALRAGGDPAAVDALRLEGIWPQRRLAAFFDAIDVLLFPSTASRETLGRVVLEALAHGVPVLAADVGPAVELLPASNLVPTALDTHGTFDMGRVGPLGRVDEDALTEKLLTRDFAPAALRSEAPYTDEAFLSALRGDPPGAEPGHDRTLPDAVRVAPRPPQGPGQDPAAAADRLFLDFFQRRDEAVHAALDAHAARTGHDDPALRRIVDDPARNLADYRAFPRLLDALVLPPLTYTLAPAPVGAGNTTGGTP
;
A
#
# COMPACT_ATOMS: atom_id res chain seq x y z
N MET A 1 6.50 -30.25 -1.63
CA MET A 1 6.70 -28.81 -1.86
C MET A 1 7.22 -28.19 -0.58
N ARG A 2 8.48 -27.78 -0.55
CA ARG A 2 9.03 -26.97 0.54
C ARG A 2 8.88 -25.49 0.16
N LEU A 3 8.51 -24.65 1.11
CA LEU A 3 8.45 -23.21 0.92
C LEU A 3 9.74 -22.57 1.40
N HIS A 4 10.30 -21.62 0.65
CA HIS A 4 11.47 -20.84 1.03
C HIS A 4 11.07 -19.36 1.11
N THR A 5 11.41 -18.68 2.20
CA THR A 5 11.09 -17.25 2.38
C THR A 5 12.15 -16.55 3.24
N HIS A 6 12.25 -15.24 3.09
CA HIS A 6 13.12 -14.43 3.93
C HIS A 6 12.70 -14.48 5.42
N ASP A 7 13.68 -14.59 6.33
CA ASP A 7 13.44 -14.58 7.77
C ASP A 7 13.24 -13.16 8.32
N TYR A 8 11.97 -12.75 8.42
CA TYR A 8 11.58 -11.49 9.06
C TYR A 8 11.62 -11.48 10.58
N ARG A 9 12.03 -12.58 11.23
CA ARG A 9 12.18 -12.65 12.70
C ARG A 9 13.52 -12.10 13.18
N ALA A 10 14.48 -11.93 12.28
CA ALA A 10 15.86 -11.55 12.58
C ALA A 10 16.10 -10.04 12.85
N PRO A 11 15.39 -9.07 12.26
CA PRO A 11 15.62 -7.66 12.57
C PRO A 11 14.85 -7.19 13.81
N ASP A 12 15.51 -6.36 14.62
CA ASP A 12 14.82 -5.48 15.57
C ASP A 12 13.87 -4.57 14.78
N THR A 13 12.58 -4.83 14.91
CA THR A 13 11.51 -4.03 14.31
C THR A 13 10.71 -3.30 15.39
N ASP A 14 11.21 -3.28 16.63
CA ASP A 14 10.53 -2.61 17.72
C ASP A 14 10.44 -1.11 17.43
N GLY A 15 9.23 -0.57 17.55
CA GLY A 15 8.94 0.83 17.26
C GLY A 15 8.64 1.18 15.79
N ILE A 16 8.85 0.26 14.82
CA ILE A 16 8.44 0.49 13.43
C ILE A 16 6.95 0.17 13.27
N VAL A 17 6.11 1.19 13.39
CA VAL A 17 4.66 1.11 13.13
C VAL A 17 4.39 1.49 11.67
N ASP A 18 4.94 0.70 10.74
CA ASP A 18 4.69 0.81 9.29
C ASP A 18 3.82 -0.36 8.84
N GLY A 19 2.79 -0.05 8.04
CA GLY A 19 1.83 -1.04 7.58
C GLY A 19 2.50 -2.23 6.91
N ALA A 20 3.48 -2.01 6.04
CA ALA A 20 4.13 -3.09 5.29
C ALA A 20 5.08 -3.94 6.14
N VAL A 21 5.76 -3.35 7.13
CA VAL A 21 6.56 -4.14 8.09
C VAL A 21 5.67 -5.10 8.89
N LEU A 22 4.48 -4.62 9.32
CA LEU A 22 3.50 -5.49 9.94
C LEU A 22 3.07 -6.61 8.99
N MET A 23 2.83 -6.31 7.71
CA MET A 23 2.47 -7.34 6.72
C MET A 23 3.55 -8.43 6.62
N HIS A 24 4.81 -8.05 6.39
CA HIS A 24 5.91 -9.01 6.23
C HIS A 24 6.06 -9.94 7.45
N ARG A 25 5.93 -9.39 8.66
CA ARG A 25 5.94 -10.18 9.91
C ARG A 25 4.75 -11.12 9.98
N GLU A 26 3.55 -10.62 9.71
CA GLU A 26 2.34 -11.43 9.78
C GLU A 26 2.36 -12.56 8.72
N MET A 27 2.91 -12.33 7.52
CA MET A 27 3.11 -13.36 6.50
C MET A 27 4.13 -14.40 6.96
N ALA A 28 5.29 -13.98 7.45
CA ALA A 28 6.31 -14.90 7.96
C ALA A 28 5.76 -15.77 9.11
N ASP A 29 4.98 -15.20 10.01
CA ASP A 29 4.31 -15.93 11.10
C ASP A 29 3.24 -16.89 10.59
N LEU A 30 2.47 -16.54 9.55
CA LEU A 30 1.52 -17.44 8.91
C LEU A 30 2.23 -18.65 8.29
N LEU A 31 3.26 -18.38 7.47
CA LEU A 31 3.98 -19.41 6.72
C LEU A 31 4.67 -20.41 7.65
N THR A 32 5.38 -19.91 8.67
CA THR A 32 6.09 -20.76 9.64
C THR A 32 5.16 -21.63 10.48
N ARG A 33 3.93 -21.18 10.75
CA ARG A 33 2.92 -21.95 11.50
C ARG A 33 2.18 -22.99 10.67
N ARG A 34 2.00 -22.75 9.37
CA ARG A 34 1.09 -23.54 8.52
C ARG A 34 1.79 -24.38 7.47
N THR A 35 3.08 -24.16 7.21
CA THR A 35 3.80 -24.82 6.10
C THR A 35 5.22 -25.21 6.50
N THR A 36 5.75 -26.25 5.86
CA THR A 36 7.17 -26.60 5.98
C THR A 36 8.03 -25.54 5.28
N THR A 37 8.49 -24.58 6.08
CA THR A 37 9.20 -23.39 5.61
C THR A 37 10.70 -23.49 5.87
N ALA A 38 11.52 -23.34 4.83
CA ALA A 38 12.91 -22.96 4.91
C ALA A 38 13.01 -21.45 5.02
N LEU A 39 13.71 -20.97 6.03
CA LEU A 39 13.97 -19.55 6.21
C LEU A 39 15.38 -19.23 5.74
N HIS A 40 15.55 -18.10 5.06
CA HIS A 40 16.84 -17.64 4.57
C HIS A 40 17.02 -16.13 4.75
N ASP A 41 18.27 -15.68 4.68
CA ASP A 41 18.59 -14.25 4.68
C ASP A 41 18.89 -13.79 3.25
N LEU A 42 18.02 -12.95 2.69
CA LEU A 42 18.16 -12.39 1.34
C LEU A 42 19.46 -11.61 1.18
N THR A 43 19.97 -10.99 2.25
CA THR A 43 21.19 -10.16 2.22
C THR A 43 22.47 -10.98 1.99
N THR A 44 22.39 -12.31 2.18
CA THR A 44 23.50 -13.24 1.88
C THR A 44 23.67 -13.54 0.39
N GLY A 45 22.78 -13.00 -0.45
CA GLY A 45 22.83 -13.13 -1.90
C GLY A 45 22.36 -14.50 -2.39
N PRO A 46 22.90 -15.01 -3.52
CA PRO A 46 22.38 -16.22 -4.17
C PRO A 46 22.46 -17.49 -3.31
N ARG A 47 23.32 -17.51 -2.28
CA ARG A 47 23.40 -18.61 -1.31
C ARG A 47 22.08 -18.81 -0.56
N ALA A 48 21.28 -17.76 -0.41
CA ALA A 48 19.99 -17.77 0.27
C ALA A 48 19.00 -18.81 -0.31
N VAL A 49 19.12 -19.14 -1.59
CA VAL A 49 18.22 -20.06 -2.30
C VAL A 49 18.93 -21.31 -2.84
N SER A 50 20.18 -21.54 -2.43
CA SER A 50 20.97 -22.69 -2.91
C SER A 50 20.38 -24.06 -2.54
N GLY A 51 19.52 -24.12 -1.52
CA GLY A 51 18.82 -25.32 -1.10
C GLY A 51 17.43 -25.52 -1.74
N ALA A 52 16.98 -24.62 -2.62
CA ALA A 52 15.68 -24.73 -3.29
C ALA A 52 15.79 -25.57 -4.57
N GLY A 53 14.95 -26.61 -4.69
CA GLY A 53 14.96 -27.55 -5.81
C GLY A 53 13.70 -27.52 -6.68
N GLY A 54 13.67 -28.43 -7.67
CA GLY A 54 12.46 -28.66 -8.47
C GLY A 54 11.27 -29.07 -7.59
N GLY A 55 10.13 -28.41 -7.78
CA GLY A 55 8.91 -28.62 -6.98
C GLY A 55 8.86 -27.85 -5.65
N ASP A 56 9.88 -27.05 -5.34
CA ASP A 56 9.84 -26.06 -4.25
C ASP A 56 9.30 -24.71 -4.73
N VAL A 57 8.89 -23.89 -3.77
CA VAL A 57 8.40 -22.53 -3.99
C VAL A 57 9.26 -21.56 -3.21
N VAL A 58 9.79 -20.53 -3.87
CA VAL A 58 10.38 -19.36 -3.23
C VAL A 58 9.32 -18.27 -3.18
N TYR A 59 8.90 -17.90 -1.97
CA TYR A 59 8.00 -16.77 -1.75
C TYR A 59 8.81 -15.51 -1.47
N ALA A 60 8.66 -14.54 -2.37
CA ALA A 60 9.35 -13.26 -2.37
C ALA A 60 8.42 -12.16 -1.82
N GLY A 61 8.01 -12.31 -0.57
CA GLY A 61 7.20 -11.32 0.15
C GLY A 61 8.04 -10.32 0.93
N SER A 62 9.24 -9.95 0.45
CA SER A 62 10.22 -9.21 1.25
C SER A 62 10.47 -7.76 0.80
N GLY A 63 9.43 -7.06 0.35
CA GLY A 63 9.57 -5.77 -0.33
C GLY A 63 9.78 -5.91 -1.84
N PRO A 64 10.21 -4.86 -2.55
CA PRO A 64 10.34 -4.85 -4.00
C PRO A 64 11.61 -5.57 -4.51
N TYR A 65 11.96 -6.72 -3.93
CA TYR A 65 13.22 -7.43 -4.17
C TYR A 65 13.06 -8.77 -4.87
N ALA A 66 11.86 -9.08 -5.38
CA ALA A 66 11.62 -10.37 -6.03
C ALA A 66 12.53 -10.61 -7.24
N PHE A 67 12.95 -9.55 -7.93
CA PHE A 67 13.86 -9.63 -9.07
C PHE A 67 15.19 -10.32 -8.74
N LEU A 68 15.65 -10.25 -7.48
CA LEU A 68 16.87 -10.95 -7.04
C LEU A 68 16.70 -12.47 -7.14
N TYR A 69 15.57 -13.01 -6.67
CA TYR A 69 15.31 -14.45 -6.75
C TYR A 69 15.21 -14.93 -8.20
N HIS A 70 14.59 -14.12 -9.06
CA HIS A 70 14.54 -14.40 -10.49
C HIS A 70 15.94 -14.36 -11.11
N HIS A 71 16.73 -13.32 -10.84
CA HIS A 71 18.09 -13.17 -11.36
C HIS A 71 19.02 -14.31 -10.90
N TRP A 72 18.98 -14.66 -9.61
CA TRP A 72 19.78 -15.75 -9.08
C TRP A 72 19.33 -17.11 -9.59
N ARG A 73 18.03 -17.33 -9.82
CA ARG A 73 17.51 -18.55 -10.44
C ARG A 73 18.13 -18.75 -11.83
N GLU A 74 18.12 -17.72 -12.67
CA GLU A 74 18.70 -17.82 -14.02
C GLU A 74 20.22 -18.02 -13.98
N ARG A 75 20.92 -17.26 -13.12
CA ARG A 75 22.39 -17.31 -13.03
C ARG A 75 22.94 -18.65 -12.53
N HIS A 76 22.20 -19.35 -11.68
CA HIS A 76 22.65 -20.58 -11.03
C HIS A 76 21.90 -21.83 -11.50
N GLY A 77 21.02 -21.72 -12.50
CA GLY A 77 20.27 -22.85 -13.04
C GLY A 77 19.25 -23.45 -12.06
N GLY A 78 18.60 -22.60 -11.25
CA GLY A 78 17.55 -23.05 -10.32
C GLY A 78 16.26 -23.47 -11.06
N ASP A 79 15.54 -24.43 -10.47
CA ASP A 79 14.29 -24.99 -11.02
C ASP A 79 13.09 -24.85 -10.07
N TYR A 80 13.18 -23.92 -9.12
CA TYR A 80 12.08 -23.60 -8.21
C TYR A 80 11.13 -22.56 -8.81
N ARG A 81 9.88 -22.62 -8.36
CA ARG A 81 8.82 -21.68 -8.70
C ARG A 81 8.92 -20.44 -7.82
N ILE A 82 8.69 -19.25 -8.39
CA ILE A 82 8.72 -18.00 -7.63
C ILE A 82 7.29 -17.46 -7.49
N VAL A 83 6.89 -17.17 -6.25
CA VAL A 83 5.68 -16.39 -5.97
C VAL A 83 6.13 -15.05 -5.40
N ARG A 84 5.89 -13.97 -6.14
CA ARG A 84 6.28 -12.61 -5.74
C ARG A 84 5.06 -11.79 -5.36
N GLU A 85 5.26 -10.84 -4.46
CA GLU A 85 4.21 -9.89 -4.07
C GLU A 85 4.45 -8.50 -4.63
N VAL A 86 3.34 -7.79 -4.81
CA VAL A 86 3.32 -6.37 -5.15
C VAL A 86 2.40 -5.65 -4.16
N HIS A 87 2.99 -4.99 -3.16
CA HIS A 87 2.23 -4.39 -2.07
C HIS A 87 1.80 -2.94 -2.28
N THR A 88 2.44 -2.20 -3.19
CA THR A 88 2.08 -0.80 -3.44
C THR A 88 1.84 -0.57 -4.93
N ALA A 89 1.01 0.43 -5.26
CA ALA A 89 0.59 0.70 -6.63
C ALA A 89 1.64 1.53 -7.37
N LEU A 90 1.58 2.86 -7.25
CA LEU A 90 2.42 3.78 -8.02
C LEU A 90 3.65 4.19 -7.21
N TRP A 91 4.53 3.22 -6.96
CA TRP A 91 5.79 3.40 -6.25
C TRP A 91 6.97 2.83 -7.04
N SER A 92 8.06 3.61 -7.11
CA SER A 92 9.23 3.28 -7.91
C SER A 92 9.82 1.89 -7.59
N GLY A 93 9.83 1.49 -6.32
CA GLY A 93 10.31 0.17 -5.89
C GLY A 93 9.64 -1.00 -6.62
N TYR A 94 8.32 -1.17 -6.50
CA TYR A 94 7.64 -2.30 -7.15
C TYR A 94 7.57 -2.17 -8.67
N TRP A 95 7.60 -0.95 -9.22
CA TRP A 95 7.72 -0.77 -10.66
C TRP A 95 9.07 -1.23 -11.18
N ALA A 96 10.17 -0.85 -10.51
CA ALA A 96 11.50 -1.35 -10.80
C ALA A 96 11.57 -2.88 -10.64
N GLN A 97 10.94 -3.45 -9.59
CA GLN A 97 10.84 -4.90 -9.46
C GLN A 97 10.24 -5.55 -10.70
N GLU A 98 9.08 -5.06 -11.18
CA GLU A 98 8.40 -5.69 -12.31
C GLU A 98 9.13 -5.45 -13.64
N GLU A 99 9.80 -4.30 -13.83
CA GLU A 99 10.71 -4.07 -14.96
C GLU A 99 11.87 -5.08 -14.96
N LEU A 100 12.49 -5.32 -13.79
CA LEU A 100 13.64 -6.23 -13.63
C LEU A 100 13.23 -7.71 -13.67
N CYS A 101 12.04 -8.06 -13.19
CA CYS A 101 11.50 -9.41 -13.28
C CYS A 101 11.10 -9.77 -14.71
N ALA A 102 10.63 -8.81 -15.52
CA ALA A 102 9.97 -9.07 -16.80
C ALA A 102 10.68 -10.07 -17.72
N PRO A 103 12.01 -9.97 -17.98
CA PRO A 103 12.70 -10.93 -18.84
C PRO A 103 12.99 -12.29 -18.20
N LEU A 104 12.70 -12.45 -16.90
CA LEU A 104 13.10 -13.60 -16.06
C LEU A 104 11.90 -14.40 -15.51
N VAL A 105 10.66 -13.97 -15.80
CA VAL A 105 9.44 -14.68 -15.40
C VAL A 105 9.30 -15.95 -16.24
N ARG A 106 9.05 -17.08 -15.56
CA ARG A 106 8.80 -18.39 -16.19
C ARG A 106 7.33 -18.81 -16.03
N PRO A 107 6.82 -19.73 -16.88
CA PRO A 107 5.55 -20.39 -16.63
C PRO A 107 5.49 -21.00 -15.23
N GLY A 108 4.39 -20.78 -14.51
CA GLY A 108 4.19 -21.25 -13.13
C GLY A 108 4.58 -20.23 -12.05
N ASP A 109 5.42 -19.23 -12.38
CA ASP A 109 5.63 -18.10 -11.47
C ASP A 109 4.33 -17.31 -11.29
N LEU A 110 4.17 -16.69 -10.11
CA LEU A 110 2.93 -16.01 -9.74
C LEU A 110 3.23 -14.65 -9.12
N ALA A 111 2.50 -13.62 -9.56
CA ALA A 111 2.43 -12.32 -8.90
C ALA A 111 1.16 -12.23 -8.05
N LEU A 112 1.32 -11.97 -6.75
CA LEU A 112 0.22 -11.75 -5.82
C LEU A 112 -0.01 -10.26 -5.59
N PHE A 113 -1.27 -9.88 -5.63
CA PHE A 113 -1.73 -8.52 -5.41
C PHE A 113 -2.70 -8.46 -4.22
N PRO A 114 -2.70 -7.37 -3.45
CA PRO A 114 -3.63 -7.18 -2.35
C PRO A 114 -5.07 -6.98 -2.82
N THR A 115 -5.27 -6.45 -4.03
CA THR A 115 -6.58 -6.15 -4.61
C THR A 115 -6.58 -6.37 -6.12
N ALA A 116 -7.76 -6.63 -6.68
CA ALA A 116 -7.96 -6.68 -8.13
C ALA A 116 -7.71 -5.31 -8.78
N TYR A 117 -7.98 -4.20 -8.08
CA TYR A 117 -7.54 -2.85 -8.51
C TYR A 117 -6.03 -2.81 -8.82
N THR A 118 -5.19 -3.25 -7.87
CA THR A 118 -3.73 -3.20 -8.04
C THR A 118 -3.30 -4.19 -9.12
N ARG A 119 -3.88 -5.39 -9.15
CA ARG A 119 -3.61 -6.39 -10.20
C ARG A 119 -3.90 -5.83 -11.60
N ARG A 120 -5.04 -5.15 -11.77
CA ARG A 120 -5.47 -4.52 -13.03
C ARG A 120 -4.48 -3.45 -13.51
N LEU A 121 -3.98 -2.63 -12.58
CA LEU A 121 -2.97 -1.62 -12.88
C LEU A 121 -1.70 -2.29 -13.45
N PHE A 122 -1.19 -3.32 -12.79
CA PHE A 122 0.03 -3.98 -13.25
C PHE A 122 -0.16 -4.79 -14.55
N LEU A 123 -1.33 -5.42 -14.75
CA LEU A 123 -1.68 -6.07 -16.02
C LEU A 123 -1.65 -5.09 -17.21
N HIS A 124 -1.98 -3.81 -16.99
CA HIS A 124 -1.95 -2.80 -18.05
C HIS A 124 -0.54 -2.36 -18.45
N HIS A 125 0.38 -2.35 -17.49
CA HIS A 125 1.69 -1.72 -17.67
C HIS A 125 2.83 -2.73 -17.85
N PHE A 126 2.64 -3.99 -17.46
CA PHE A 126 3.67 -5.01 -17.51
C PHE A 126 3.18 -6.26 -18.25
N PRO A 127 3.60 -6.47 -19.52
CA PRO A 127 3.24 -7.65 -20.30
C PRO A 127 3.65 -8.99 -19.63
N SER A 128 4.68 -8.97 -18.78
CA SER A 128 5.13 -10.12 -17.99
C SER A 128 4.16 -10.51 -16.87
N VAL A 129 3.30 -9.58 -16.44
CA VAL A 129 2.19 -9.87 -15.53
C VAL A 129 1.02 -10.32 -16.40
N THR A 130 0.68 -11.60 -16.34
CA THR A 130 -0.43 -12.18 -17.11
C THR A 130 -1.59 -12.55 -16.20
N ARG A 131 -2.79 -12.73 -16.76
CA ARG A 131 -3.95 -13.17 -15.96
C ARG A 131 -3.73 -14.54 -15.30
N ALA A 132 -3.07 -15.47 -15.99
CA ALA A 132 -2.75 -16.79 -15.45
C ALA A 132 -1.57 -16.76 -14.47
N GLY A 133 -0.61 -15.84 -14.67
CA GLY A 133 0.54 -15.63 -13.80
C GLY A 133 0.32 -14.59 -12.70
N SER A 134 -0.93 -14.26 -12.37
CA SER A 134 -1.25 -13.33 -11.27
C SER A 134 -2.57 -13.62 -10.59
N ALA A 135 -2.65 -13.30 -9.29
CA ALA A 135 -3.83 -13.50 -8.47
C ALA A 135 -4.01 -12.42 -7.40
N VAL A 136 -5.22 -12.31 -6.87
CA VAL A 136 -5.52 -11.52 -5.68
C VAL A 136 -5.59 -12.46 -4.49
N ALA A 137 -4.63 -12.32 -3.57
CA ALA A 137 -4.62 -13.10 -2.34
C ALA A 137 -3.83 -12.33 -1.28
N TYR A 138 -4.48 -12.05 -0.14
CA TYR A 138 -3.87 -11.26 0.92
C TYR A 138 -4.39 -11.68 2.30
N PRO A 139 -3.66 -12.50 3.06
CA PRO A 139 -4.22 -13.19 4.21
C PRO A 139 -4.32 -12.25 5.42
N MET A 140 -5.51 -11.71 5.64
CA MET A 140 -5.75 -10.71 6.66
C MET A 140 -7.00 -10.94 7.50
N LEU A 141 -8.08 -11.49 6.95
CA LEU A 141 -9.34 -11.56 7.69
C LEU A 141 -9.29 -12.55 8.85
N ASP A 142 -8.55 -13.65 8.73
CA ASP A 142 -8.56 -14.73 9.72
C ASP A 142 -7.89 -14.37 11.05
N ARG A 143 -7.11 -13.28 11.08
CA ARG A 143 -6.51 -12.72 12.30
C ARG A 143 -7.29 -11.54 12.89
N LEU A 144 -8.30 -11.04 12.18
CA LEU A 144 -9.13 -9.94 12.66
C LEU A 144 -10.32 -10.46 13.48
N PRO A 145 -10.89 -9.64 14.40
CA PRO A 145 -12.12 -10.02 15.08
C PRO A 145 -13.29 -10.12 14.09
N ARG A 146 -14.30 -10.91 14.42
CA ARG A 146 -15.54 -11.02 13.64
C ARG A 146 -16.70 -10.43 14.43
N ARG A 147 -16.70 -9.11 14.61
CA ARG A 147 -17.77 -8.42 15.34
C ARG A 147 -18.98 -8.19 14.44
N ARG A 148 -20.18 -8.23 15.02
CA ARG A 148 -21.40 -7.87 14.29
C ARG A 148 -21.38 -6.39 13.92
N PRO A 149 -22.00 -6.00 12.79
CA PRO A 149 -22.16 -4.59 12.44
C PRO A 149 -22.80 -3.82 13.59
N ARG A 150 -22.21 -2.68 13.94
CA ARG A 150 -22.73 -1.81 14.99
C ARG A 150 -23.85 -0.94 14.43
N PRO A 151 -24.92 -0.69 15.20
CA PRO A 151 -25.96 0.22 14.79
C PRO A 151 -25.39 1.64 14.74
N VAL A 152 -25.63 2.33 13.62
CA VAL A 152 -25.29 3.75 13.47
C VAL A 152 -26.38 4.59 14.14
N PRO A 153 -26.02 5.64 14.92
CA PRO A 153 -27.01 6.54 15.48
C PRO A 153 -27.90 7.18 14.40
N ALA A 154 -29.22 7.23 14.63
CA ALA A 154 -30.16 7.87 13.71
C ALA A 154 -29.78 9.33 13.39
N ALA A 155 -30.25 9.84 12.25
CA ALA A 155 -30.04 11.24 11.87
C ALA A 155 -30.50 12.19 13.00
N GLY A 156 -29.70 13.23 13.27
CA GLY A 156 -29.93 14.15 14.39
C GLY A 156 -29.53 13.63 15.78
N ARG A 157 -29.10 12.38 15.95
CA ARG A 157 -28.42 11.92 17.16
C ARG A 157 -26.91 12.19 17.07
N PRO A 158 -26.19 12.26 18.22
CA PRO A 158 -24.74 12.46 18.19
C PRO A 158 -24.01 11.41 17.33
N LEU A 159 -22.98 11.84 16.60
CA LEU A 159 -22.13 10.97 15.76
C LEU A 159 -20.67 11.15 16.14
N ARG A 160 -19.95 10.04 16.27
CA ARG A 160 -18.52 10.01 16.51
C ARG A 160 -17.82 9.55 15.23
N ILE A 161 -17.10 10.46 14.60
CA ILE A 161 -16.31 10.18 13.39
C ILE A 161 -14.91 9.73 13.79
N GLY A 162 -14.38 8.72 13.11
CA GLY A 162 -12.99 8.31 13.22
C GLY A 162 -12.18 8.61 11.96
N TYR A 163 -10.91 8.93 12.15
CA TYR A 163 -9.86 8.84 11.14
C TYR A 163 -8.66 8.10 11.73
N LEU A 164 -8.16 7.08 11.03
CA LEU A 164 -7.04 6.28 11.49
C LEU A 164 -6.03 6.09 10.35
N GLY A 165 -4.81 6.57 10.55
CA GLY A 165 -3.74 6.49 9.56
C GLY A 165 -2.83 7.72 9.58
N ALA A 166 -1.74 7.68 8.81
CA ALA A 166 -0.83 8.81 8.72
C ALA A 166 -1.56 10.07 8.24
N MET A 167 -1.38 11.19 8.95
CA MET A 167 -1.98 12.46 8.59
C MET A 167 -1.18 13.10 7.48
N SER A 168 -1.74 13.11 6.27
CA SER A 168 -1.06 13.59 5.06
C SER A 168 -2.05 14.09 4.02
N LEU A 169 -1.56 14.91 3.08
CA LEU A 169 -2.31 15.35 1.91
C LEU A 169 -2.79 14.19 1.05
N ALA A 170 -1.94 13.17 0.84
CA ALA A 170 -2.29 11.98 0.05
C ALA A 170 -3.47 11.18 0.64
N LYS A 171 -3.72 11.33 1.95
CA LYS A 171 -4.84 10.72 2.65
C LYS A 171 -6.05 11.66 2.78
N ASN A 172 -6.01 12.85 2.15
CA ASN A 172 -7.05 13.88 2.19
C ASN A 172 -7.49 14.27 3.61
N VAL A 173 -6.53 14.37 4.54
CA VAL A 173 -6.82 14.74 5.94
C VAL A 173 -7.37 16.16 6.08
N ASP A 174 -7.03 17.05 5.17
CA ASP A 174 -7.67 18.37 5.10
C ASP A 174 -9.18 18.25 4.83
N GLN A 175 -9.59 17.35 3.94
CA GLN A 175 -11.01 17.13 3.66
C GLN A 175 -11.72 16.51 4.87
N VAL A 176 -11.06 15.61 5.60
CA VAL A 176 -11.58 15.08 6.87
C VAL A 176 -11.89 16.21 7.86
N LEU A 177 -10.93 17.14 8.04
CA LEU A 177 -11.09 18.26 8.97
C LEU A 177 -12.15 19.27 8.49
N SER A 178 -12.18 19.57 7.19
CA SER A 178 -13.17 20.45 6.56
C SER A 178 -14.59 19.91 6.73
N VAL A 179 -14.82 18.64 6.34
CA VAL A 179 -16.09 17.93 6.47
C VAL A 179 -16.52 17.83 7.93
N TYR A 180 -15.59 17.51 8.83
CA TYR A 180 -15.87 17.48 10.26
C TYR A 180 -16.38 18.85 10.77
N ALA A 181 -15.66 19.93 10.48
CA ALA A 181 -16.06 21.27 10.92
C ALA A 181 -17.45 21.66 10.37
N ARG A 182 -17.73 21.31 9.12
CA ARG A 182 -19.04 21.54 8.52
C ARG A 182 -20.15 20.72 9.19
N CYS A 183 -19.94 19.42 9.36
CA CYS A 183 -20.87 18.55 10.07
C CYS A 183 -21.12 19.00 11.51
N HIS A 184 -20.07 19.47 12.21
CA HIS A 184 -20.19 20.02 13.56
C HIS A 184 -21.12 21.25 13.58
N ARG A 185 -20.89 22.25 12.70
CA ARG A 185 -21.77 23.43 12.60
C ARG A 185 -23.21 23.07 12.25
N GLU A 186 -23.43 22.32 11.18
CA GLU A 186 -24.76 22.00 10.66
C GLU A 186 -25.56 21.12 11.64
N SER A 187 -24.88 20.26 12.40
CA SER A 187 -25.50 19.45 13.43
C SER A 187 -25.67 20.17 14.77
N ARG A 188 -25.24 21.44 14.90
CA ARG A 188 -25.22 22.21 16.16
C ARG A 188 -24.39 21.53 17.26
N GLY A 189 -23.18 21.08 16.91
CA GLY A 189 -22.21 20.49 17.83
C GLY A 189 -22.48 19.03 18.20
N ARG A 190 -23.30 18.31 17.42
CA ARG A 190 -23.61 16.89 17.68
C ARG A 190 -22.62 15.92 17.03
N VAL A 191 -21.58 16.40 16.36
CA VAL A 191 -20.59 15.56 15.69
C VAL A 191 -19.25 15.75 16.37
N SER A 192 -18.53 14.67 16.66
CA SER A 192 -17.15 14.70 17.17
C SER A 192 -16.20 13.95 16.26
N LEU A 193 -14.91 14.26 16.32
CA LEU A 193 -13.87 13.62 15.51
C LEU A 193 -12.75 13.08 16.39
N LEU A 194 -12.38 11.82 16.18
CA LEU A 194 -11.20 11.17 16.71
C LEU A 194 -10.24 10.84 15.57
N CYS A 195 -9.10 11.53 15.51
CA CYS A 195 -8.00 11.18 14.60
C CYS A 195 -6.90 10.48 15.38
N ALA A 196 -6.38 9.37 14.85
CA ALA A 196 -5.20 8.70 15.38
C ALA A 196 -4.19 8.41 14.27
N GLY A 197 -2.94 8.82 14.44
CA GLY A 197 -1.87 8.53 13.49
C GLY A 197 -0.69 9.48 13.55
N LYS A 198 0.31 9.22 12.69
CA LYS A 198 1.53 10.04 12.60
C LYS A 198 1.26 11.32 11.79
N PRO A 199 1.58 12.52 12.30
CA PRO A 199 1.66 13.73 11.48
C PRO A 199 2.86 13.64 10.52
N ASN A 200 2.60 13.68 9.21
CA ASN A 200 3.67 13.64 8.20
C ASN A 200 4.10 15.04 7.70
N ASP A 201 3.48 16.10 8.23
CA ASP A 201 3.77 17.49 7.89
C ASP A 201 3.44 18.36 9.12
N PRO A 202 4.21 19.42 9.43
CA PRO A 202 3.95 20.33 10.55
C PRO A 202 2.52 20.88 10.60
N ARG A 203 1.84 21.02 9.45
CA ARG A 203 0.45 21.48 9.39
C ARG A 203 -0.56 20.51 10.02
N TRP A 204 -0.15 19.25 10.22
CA TRP A 204 -0.95 18.20 10.84
C TRP A 204 -0.66 17.99 12.31
N GLU A 205 0.30 18.73 12.86
CA GLU A 205 0.56 18.73 14.29
C GLU A 205 -0.67 19.26 15.05
N PRO A 206 -0.92 18.78 16.29
CA PRO A 206 -2.14 19.10 17.01
C PRO A 206 -2.44 20.60 17.13
N ASP A 207 -1.43 21.41 17.42
CA ASP A 207 -1.60 22.85 17.59
C ASP A 207 -1.96 23.56 16.28
N ALA A 208 -1.35 23.14 15.16
CA ALA A 208 -1.63 23.68 13.84
C ALA A 208 -3.07 23.34 13.41
N VAL A 209 -3.52 22.10 13.61
CA VAL A 209 -4.89 21.67 13.32
C VAL A 209 -5.90 22.43 14.16
N ARG A 210 -5.66 22.57 15.47
CA ARG A 210 -6.54 23.33 16.36
C ARG A 210 -6.61 24.80 15.97
N ALA A 211 -5.48 25.42 15.62
CA ALA A 211 -5.44 26.80 15.15
C ALA A 211 -6.24 26.99 13.85
N ALA A 212 -6.09 26.07 12.88
CA ALA A 212 -6.84 26.11 11.63
C ALA A 212 -8.35 26.01 11.84
N LEU A 213 -8.82 25.13 12.74
CA LEU A 213 -10.24 25.00 13.07
C LEU A 213 -10.82 26.26 13.73
N ARG A 214 -10.06 26.90 14.66
CA ARG A 214 -10.50 28.18 15.27
C ARG A 214 -10.63 29.28 14.23
N ALA A 215 -9.67 29.39 13.31
CA ALA A 215 -9.69 30.36 12.23
C ALA A 215 -10.86 30.13 11.26
N GLY A 216 -11.29 28.88 11.08
CA GLY A 216 -12.44 28.49 10.26
C GLY A 216 -13.82 28.83 10.81
N GLY A 217 -13.91 29.55 11.95
CA GLY A 217 -15.17 30.07 12.47
C GLY A 217 -16.00 29.10 13.32
N ASP A 218 -15.41 28.00 13.80
CA ASP A 218 -16.06 27.08 14.75
C ASP A 218 -15.13 26.71 15.92
N PRO A 219 -14.97 27.60 16.91
CA PRO A 219 -14.14 27.32 18.08
C PRO A 219 -14.60 26.10 18.88
N ALA A 220 -15.91 25.82 18.92
CA ALA A 220 -16.48 24.69 19.64
C ALA A 220 -16.12 23.34 19.00
N ALA A 221 -15.88 23.31 17.68
CA ALA A 221 -15.36 22.12 17.01
C ALA A 221 -13.98 21.69 17.52
N VAL A 222 -13.21 22.59 18.15
CA VAL A 222 -11.92 22.21 18.77
C VAL A 222 -12.11 21.34 20.00
N ASP A 223 -13.18 21.59 20.77
CA ASP A 223 -13.48 20.85 22.00
C ASP A 223 -14.02 19.45 21.70
N ALA A 224 -14.72 19.29 20.57
CA ALA A 224 -15.19 18.00 20.07
C ALA A 224 -14.15 17.24 19.21
N LEU A 225 -12.94 17.79 19.04
CA LEU A 225 -11.83 17.17 18.32
C LEU A 225 -10.83 16.52 19.27
N ARG A 226 -10.56 15.23 19.04
CA ARG A 226 -9.47 14.48 19.65
C ARG A 226 -8.44 14.10 18.61
N LEU A 227 -7.22 14.63 18.77
CA LEU A 227 -6.05 14.25 17.99
C LEU A 227 -5.16 13.39 18.86
N GLU A 228 -4.98 12.16 18.43
CA GLU A 228 -4.13 11.18 19.06
C GLU A 228 -2.93 10.90 18.15
N GLY A 229 -1.77 10.66 18.75
CA GLY A 229 -0.59 10.23 18.00
C GLY A 229 -0.72 8.80 17.48
N ILE A 230 0.42 8.14 17.27
CA ILE A 230 0.47 6.75 16.82
C ILE A 230 -0.09 5.83 17.93
N TRP A 231 -1.12 5.07 17.62
CA TRP A 231 -1.64 4.04 18.51
C TRP A 231 -1.06 2.67 18.17
N PRO A 232 -0.62 1.88 19.16
CA PRO A 232 -0.17 0.51 18.93
C PRO A 232 -1.36 -0.39 18.57
N GLN A 233 -1.11 -1.48 17.84
CA GLN A 233 -2.14 -2.42 17.36
C GLN A 233 -3.09 -2.91 18.46
N ARG A 234 -2.58 -3.14 19.68
CA ARG A 234 -3.38 -3.54 20.86
C ARG A 234 -4.47 -2.54 21.27
N ARG A 235 -4.37 -1.27 20.85
CA ARG A 235 -5.36 -0.21 21.13
C ARG A 235 -6.37 -0.01 19.99
N LEU A 236 -6.25 -0.73 18.87
CA LEU A 236 -7.18 -0.59 17.73
C LEU A 236 -8.62 -0.90 18.13
N ALA A 237 -8.85 -1.91 18.96
CA ALA A 237 -10.19 -2.21 19.47
C ALA A 237 -10.83 -1.01 20.18
N ALA A 238 -10.07 -0.36 21.07
CA ALA A 238 -10.54 0.82 21.78
C ALA A 238 -10.80 2.02 20.84
N PHE A 239 -10.03 2.14 19.74
CA PHE A 239 -10.26 3.17 18.74
C PHE A 239 -11.61 2.94 18.06
N PHE A 240 -11.82 1.74 17.53
CA PHE A 240 -13.06 1.41 16.83
C PHE A 240 -14.26 1.46 17.76
N ASP A 241 -14.13 1.07 19.04
CA ASP A 241 -15.20 1.17 20.04
C ASP A 241 -15.65 2.63 20.30
N ALA A 242 -14.73 3.58 20.15
CA ALA A 242 -14.96 5.01 20.40
C ALA A 242 -15.67 5.75 19.25
N ILE A 243 -15.80 5.14 18.07
CA ILE A 243 -16.37 5.78 16.88
C ILE A 243 -17.62 5.05 16.37
N ASP A 244 -18.41 5.73 15.55
CA ASP A 244 -19.61 5.22 14.88
C ASP A 244 -19.39 4.98 13.38
N VAL A 245 -18.49 5.75 12.75
CA VAL A 245 -18.13 5.65 11.33
C VAL A 245 -16.67 6.04 11.14
N LEU A 246 -15.96 5.33 10.27
CA LEU A 246 -14.59 5.67 9.86
C LEU A 246 -14.61 6.43 8.53
N LEU A 247 -13.83 7.50 8.42
CA LEU A 247 -13.53 8.16 7.15
C LEU A 247 -12.22 7.62 6.56
N PHE A 248 -12.28 7.20 5.31
CA PHE A 248 -11.14 6.76 4.51
C PHE A 248 -11.13 7.47 3.13
N PRO A 249 -10.99 8.81 3.07
CA PRO A 249 -11.04 9.55 1.81
C PRO A 249 -9.71 9.48 1.03
N SER A 250 -8.91 8.42 1.25
CA SER A 250 -7.56 8.34 0.69
C SER A 250 -7.62 8.22 -0.83
N THR A 251 -6.87 9.10 -1.49
CA THR A 251 -6.53 8.99 -2.92
C THR A 251 -5.03 8.81 -3.09
N ALA A 252 -4.36 8.20 -2.11
CA ALA A 252 -2.90 8.16 -2.08
C ALA A 252 -2.41 7.25 -3.22
N SER A 253 -1.41 7.71 -3.99
CA SER A 253 -0.84 6.96 -5.11
C SER A 253 -0.33 5.57 -4.77
N ARG A 254 -0.01 5.31 -3.50
CA ARG A 254 0.50 4.03 -3.00
C ARG A 254 -0.54 3.19 -2.25
N GLU A 255 -1.80 3.62 -2.19
CA GLU A 255 -2.87 2.87 -1.52
C GLU A 255 -3.32 1.68 -2.38
N THR A 256 -3.31 0.48 -1.80
CA THR A 256 -3.51 -0.79 -2.53
C THR A 256 -4.39 -1.77 -1.82
N LEU A 257 -4.53 -1.67 -0.50
CA LEU A 257 -5.37 -2.57 0.27
C LEU A 257 -6.44 -1.81 1.04
N GLY A 258 -6.12 -0.66 1.64
CA GLY A 258 -7.00 -0.05 2.63
C GLY A 258 -7.07 -0.89 3.89
N ARG A 259 -5.92 -1.30 4.47
CA ARG A 259 -5.84 -2.13 5.69
C ARG A 259 -6.82 -1.69 6.79
N VAL A 260 -6.87 -0.38 7.03
CA VAL A 260 -7.73 0.22 8.06
C VAL A 260 -9.23 0.05 7.78
N VAL A 261 -9.62 -0.10 6.50
CA VAL A 261 -11.00 -0.42 6.09
C VAL A 261 -11.35 -1.82 6.57
N LEU A 262 -10.51 -2.82 6.29
CA LEU A 262 -10.71 -4.19 6.76
C LEU A 262 -10.76 -4.26 8.29
N GLU A 263 -9.87 -3.54 8.98
CA GLU A 263 -9.87 -3.45 10.45
C GLU A 263 -11.18 -2.84 10.98
N ALA A 264 -11.66 -1.73 10.42
CA ALA A 264 -12.91 -1.11 10.83
C ALA A 264 -14.12 -2.04 10.64
N LEU A 265 -14.21 -2.67 9.47
CA LEU A 265 -15.30 -3.59 9.14
C LEU A 265 -15.31 -4.81 10.08
N ALA A 266 -14.14 -5.38 10.38
CA ALA A 266 -13.97 -6.47 11.35
C ALA A 266 -14.42 -6.08 12.78
N HIS A 267 -14.31 -4.80 13.12
CA HIS A 267 -14.82 -4.24 14.37
C HIS A 267 -16.30 -3.80 14.31
N GLY A 268 -16.99 -4.05 13.19
CA GLY A 268 -18.39 -3.70 12.98
C GLY A 268 -18.62 -2.20 12.74
N VAL A 269 -17.58 -1.42 12.40
CA VAL A 269 -17.67 0.01 12.12
C VAL A 269 -17.79 0.24 10.61
N PRO A 270 -18.88 0.88 10.13
CA PRO A 270 -18.99 1.24 8.72
C PRO A 270 -17.93 2.26 8.32
N VAL A 271 -17.55 2.22 7.05
CA VAL A 271 -16.52 3.11 6.48
C VAL A 271 -17.15 3.92 5.34
N LEU A 272 -16.86 5.21 5.28
CA LEU A 272 -17.07 6.06 4.11
C LEU A 272 -15.73 6.32 3.45
N ALA A 273 -15.59 6.05 2.16
CA ALA A 273 -14.31 6.09 1.48
C ALA A 273 -14.39 6.79 0.11
N ALA A 274 -13.24 7.23 -0.40
CA ALA A 274 -13.14 7.66 -1.79
C ALA A 274 -13.56 6.53 -2.73
N ASP A 275 -14.32 6.84 -3.79
CA ASP A 275 -14.76 5.89 -4.84
C ASP A 275 -13.65 5.49 -5.84
N VAL A 276 -12.41 5.36 -5.36
CA VAL A 276 -11.23 4.97 -6.14
C VAL A 276 -10.35 3.98 -5.39
N GLY A 277 -9.48 3.28 -6.10
CA GLY A 277 -8.50 2.36 -5.55
C GLY A 277 -9.14 1.17 -4.82
N PRO A 278 -8.56 0.70 -3.70
CA PRO A 278 -9.03 -0.52 -3.05
C PRO A 278 -10.42 -0.39 -2.40
N ALA A 279 -10.86 0.82 -2.04
CA ALA A 279 -12.13 1.02 -1.37
C ALA A 279 -13.33 0.53 -2.21
N VAL A 280 -13.26 0.68 -3.54
CA VAL A 280 -14.30 0.22 -4.48
C VAL A 280 -14.51 -1.30 -4.41
N GLU A 281 -13.43 -2.04 -4.17
CA GLU A 281 -13.45 -3.50 -4.05
C GLU A 281 -13.96 -3.97 -2.69
N LEU A 282 -13.69 -3.20 -1.63
CA LEU A 282 -14.02 -3.58 -0.27
C LEU A 282 -15.46 -3.18 0.13
N LEU A 283 -15.93 -2.01 -0.29
CA LEU A 283 -17.11 -1.37 0.28
C LEU A 283 -18.31 -1.38 -0.66
N PRO A 284 -19.55 -1.47 -0.13
CA PRO A 284 -20.75 -1.30 -0.94
C PRO A 284 -20.79 0.12 -1.55
N ALA A 285 -21.44 0.27 -2.71
CA ALA A 285 -21.47 1.53 -3.46
C ALA A 285 -22.03 2.71 -2.64
N SER A 286 -22.98 2.46 -1.73
CA SER A 286 -23.55 3.47 -0.82
C SER A 286 -22.52 4.12 0.11
N ASN A 287 -21.39 3.45 0.33
CA ASN A 287 -20.32 3.86 1.23
C ASN A 287 -19.15 4.53 0.49
N LEU A 288 -19.23 4.60 -0.83
CA LEU A 288 -18.27 5.29 -1.67
C LEU A 288 -18.72 6.75 -1.86
N VAL A 289 -17.75 7.65 -1.80
CA VAL A 289 -17.91 9.08 -1.99
C VAL A 289 -17.33 9.44 -3.34
N PRO A 290 -18.07 10.17 -4.20
CA PRO A 290 -17.57 10.63 -5.48
C PRO A 290 -16.19 11.30 -5.36
N THR A 291 -15.26 10.94 -6.25
CA THR A 291 -13.88 11.46 -6.23
C THR A 291 -13.52 12.04 -7.59
N ALA A 292 -13.05 13.29 -7.57
CA ALA A 292 -12.47 13.93 -8.74
C ALA A 292 -10.96 13.65 -8.77
N LEU A 293 -10.49 12.98 -9.83
CA LEU A 293 -9.06 12.76 -10.07
C LEU A 293 -8.39 14.02 -10.64
N ASP A 294 -7.13 14.27 -10.24
CA ASP A 294 -6.32 15.32 -10.83
C ASP A 294 -5.71 14.86 -12.17
N THR A 295 -6.36 15.27 -13.25
CA THR A 295 -6.00 14.94 -14.64
C THR A 295 -5.07 15.97 -15.29
N HIS A 296 -4.69 17.01 -14.55
CA HIS A 296 -3.79 18.06 -15.02
C HIS A 296 -2.37 17.91 -14.44
N GLY A 297 -2.26 17.23 -13.30
CA GLY A 297 -1.00 16.94 -12.64
C GLY A 297 -0.11 15.94 -13.38
N THR A 298 1.19 16.10 -13.19
CA THR A 298 2.19 15.05 -13.41
C THR A 298 2.69 14.59 -12.06
N PHE A 299 2.73 13.28 -11.88
CA PHE A 299 3.10 12.63 -10.63
C PHE A 299 4.42 11.89 -10.78
N ASP A 300 5.10 11.70 -9.65
CA ASP A 300 6.40 11.04 -9.54
C ASP A 300 6.28 9.82 -8.62
N MET A 301 6.72 8.64 -9.08
CA MET A 301 6.61 7.40 -8.30
C MET A 301 7.54 7.34 -7.09
N GLY A 302 8.59 8.16 -7.06
CA GLY A 302 9.44 8.36 -5.90
C GLY A 302 8.74 9.09 -4.75
N ARG A 303 7.59 9.74 -5.01
CA ARG A 303 6.81 10.49 -4.01
C ARG A 303 5.41 9.91 -3.79
N VAL A 304 4.84 10.18 -2.62
CA VAL A 304 3.44 9.89 -2.32
C VAL A 304 2.67 11.19 -2.43
N GLY A 305 1.62 11.20 -3.24
CA GLY A 305 0.73 12.35 -3.41
C GLY A 305 -0.74 11.94 -3.46
N PRO A 306 -1.66 12.90 -3.30
CA PRO A 306 -3.07 12.69 -3.60
C PRO A 306 -3.25 12.60 -5.11
N LEU A 307 -4.02 11.62 -5.57
CA LEU A 307 -4.42 11.48 -6.96
C LEU A 307 -5.72 12.22 -7.29
N GLY A 308 -6.39 12.75 -6.27
CA GLY A 308 -7.70 13.37 -6.40
C GLY A 308 -8.30 13.78 -5.07
N ARG A 309 -9.54 14.26 -5.11
CA ARG A 309 -10.28 14.83 -3.99
C ARG A 309 -11.67 14.24 -3.93
N VAL A 310 -12.13 13.91 -2.72
CA VAL A 310 -13.52 13.48 -2.53
C VAL A 310 -14.46 14.69 -2.59
N ASP A 311 -15.69 14.47 -3.02
CA ASP A 311 -16.77 15.44 -2.93
C ASP A 311 -17.18 15.63 -1.46
N GLU A 312 -16.83 16.80 -0.90
CA GLU A 312 -17.10 17.14 0.50
C GLU A 312 -18.57 17.42 0.77
N ASP A 313 -19.34 17.84 -0.24
CA ASP A 313 -20.79 18.03 -0.14
C ASP A 313 -21.46 16.67 0.02
N ALA A 314 -21.15 15.72 -0.89
CA ALA A 314 -21.68 14.36 -0.82
C ALA A 314 -21.29 13.64 0.48
N LEU A 315 -20.03 13.78 0.92
CA LEU A 315 -19.57 13.17 2.17
C LEU A 315 -20.28 13.79 3.39
N THR A 316 -20.43 15.11 3.42
CA THR A 316 -21.16 15.80 4.51
C THR A 316 -22.63 15.38 4.54
N GLU A 317 -23.29 15.34 3.39
CA GLU A 317 -24.68 14.90 3.27
C GLU A 317 -24.85 13.46 3.78
N LYS A 318 -24.02 12.52 3.33
CA LYS A 318 -24.03 11.13 3.81
C LYS A 318 -23.86 11.04 5.32
N LEU A 319 -22.94 11.81 5.90
CA LEU A 319 -22.73 11.85 7.34
C LEU A 319 -23.97 12.40 8.05
N LEU A 320 -24.55 13.52 7.63
CA LEU A 320 -25.67 14.15 8.32
C LEU A 320 -26.97 13.34 8.22
N THR A 321 -27.22 12.74 7.05
CA THR A 321 -28.43 11.94 6.76
C THR A 321 -28.32 10.49 7.18
N ARG A 322 -27.09 10.00 7.45
CA ARG A 322 -26.78 8.58 7.65
C ARG A 322 -27.02 7.71 6.41
N ASP A 323 -26.90 8.30 5.22
CA ASP A 323 -27.01 7.59 3.95
C ASP A 323 -25.75 6.78 3.62
N PHE A 324 -25.57 5.68 4.36
CA PHE A 324 -24.55 4.68 4.12
C PHE A 324 -24.94 3.34 4.74
N ALA A 325 -24.46 2.25 4.15
CA ALA A 325 -24.72 0.90 4.63
C ALA A 325 -23.94 0.60 5.91
N PRO A 326 -24.44 -0.32 6.77
CA PRO A 326 -23.69 -0.88 7.87
C PRO A 326 -22.36 -1.52 7.43
N ALA A 327 -21.50 -1.83 8.40
CA ALA A 327 -20.24 -2.53 8.14
C ALA A 327 -20.47 -3.85 7.40
N ALA A 328 -20.01 -3.92 6.15
CA ALA A 328 -20.07 -5.10 5.32
C ALA A 328 -18.90 -5.08 4.32
N LEU A 329 -18.26 -6.23 4.14
CA LEU A 329 -17.26 -6.44 3.09
C LEU A 329 -17.94 -7.06 1.87
N ARG A 330 -17.62 -6.57 0.67
CA ARG A 330 -18.19 -7.13 -0.58
C ARG A 330 -17.75 -8.57 -0.85
N SER A 331 -16.50 -8.91 -0.52
CA SER A 331 -15.93 -10.24 -0.73
C SER A 331 -14.85 -10.53 0.31
N GLU A 332 -14.99 -11.63 1.04
CA GLU A 332 -13.98 -12.10 2.00
C GLU A 332 -12.93 -13.01 1.36
N ALA A 333 -13.31 -13.74 0.30
CA ALA A 333 -12.56 -14.88 -0.21
C ALA A 333 -11.07 -14.60 -0.49
N PRO A 334 -10.69 -13.49 -1.15
CA PRO A 334 -9.29 -13.19 -1.44
C PRO A 334 -8.45 -12.89 -0.20
N TYR A 335 -9.08 -12.57 0.93
CA TYR A 335 -8.41 -12.03 2.11
C TYR A 335 -8.21 -13.04 3.24
N THR A 336 -8.37 -14.34 2.94
CA THR A 336 -8.22 -15.44 3.91
C THR A 336 -6.82 -16.02 3.87
N ASP A 337 -6.42 -16.66 4.98
CA ASP A 337 -5.18 -17.45 5.05
C ASP A 337 -5.19 -18.55 3.97
N GLU A 338 -6.35 -19.19 3.76
CA GLU A 338 -6.47 -20.29 2.83
C GLU A 338 -6.30 -19.86 1.37
N ALA A 339 -6.88 -18.74 0.96
CA ALA A 339 -6.70 -18.21 -0.41
C ALA A 339 -5.23 -17.93 -0.72
N PHE A 340 -4.51 -17.36 0.24
CA PHE A 340 -3.08 -17.11 0.12
C PHE A 340 -2.26 -18.42 0.05
N LEU A 341 -2.50 -19.34 0.98
CA LEU A 341 -1.81 -20.63 1.00
C LEU A 341 -2.10 -21.46 -0.27
N SER A 342 -3.31 -21.37 -0.83
CA SER A 342 -3.67 -22.01 -2.09
C SER A 342 -2.90 -21.44 -3.28
N ALA A 343 -2.76 -20.12 -3.35
CA ALA A 343 -1.94 -19.46 -4.36
C ALA A 343 -0.45 -19.89 -4.28
N LEU A 344 0.08 -20.07 -3.07
CA LEU A 344 1.42 -20.61 -2.86
C LEU A 344 1.58 -22.08 -3.26
N ARG A 345 0.49 -22.85 -3.35
CA ARG A 345 0.49 -24.22 -3.89
C ARG A 345 0.30 -24.27 -5.42
N GLY A 346 0.04 -23.13 -6.05
CA GLY A 346 -0.19 -23.03 -7.49
C GLY A 346 -1.67 -23.13 -7.88
N ASP A 347 -2.58 -23.02 -6.92
CA ASP A 347 -4.03 -23.03 -7.13
C ASP A 347 -4.64 -21.71 -6.61
N PRO A 348 -4.35 -20.57 -7.28
CA PRO A 348 -4.84 -19.28 -6.82
C PRO A 348 -6.37 -19.20 -6.92
N PRO A 349 -7.02 -18.41 -6.05
CA PRO A 349 -8.46 -18.19 -6.14
C PRO A 349 -8.85 -17.62 -7.52
N GLY A 350 -9.83 -18.24 -8.17
CA GLY A 350 -10.22 -17.92 -9.55
C GLY A 350 -11.20 -16.74 -9.71
N ALA A 351 -11.89 -16.32 -8.63
CA ALA A 351 -12.88 -15.25 -8.71
C ALA A 351 -12.22 -13.87 -8.58
N GLU A 352 -12.40 -13.02 -9.60
CA GLU A 352 -11.99 -11.62 -9.56
C GLU A 352 -13.10 -10.79 -8.90
N PRO A 353 -12.85 -10.14 -7.75
CA PRO A 353 -13.85 -9.28 -7.13
C PRO A 353 -14.12 -8.06 -8.01
N GLY A 354 -15.33 -7.49 -7.88
CA GLY A 354 -15.64 -6.19 -8.49
C GLY A 354 -14.68 -5.13 -7.95
N HIS A 355 -14.02 -4.38 -8.82
CA HIS A 355 -12.90 -3.51 -8.47
C HIS A 355 -12.97 -2.16 -9.17
N ASP A 356 -12.10 -1.23 -8.76
CA ASP A 356 -11.92 0.05 -9.43
C ASP A 356 -11.33 -0.14 -10.83
N ARG A 357 -12.05 0.35 -11.84
CA ARG A 357 -11.61 0.41 -13.23
C ARG A 357 -11.18 1.81 -13.64
N THR A 358 -11.68 2.83 -12.94
CA THR A 358 -11.42 4.24 -13.25
C THR A 358 -9.93 4.53 -13.13
N LEU A 359 -9.31 4.21 -11.98
CA LEU A 359 -7.92 4.58 -11.77
C LEU A 359 -6.95 3.77 -12.66
N PRO A 360 -7.02 2.42 -12.75
CA PRO A 360 -6.17 1.66 -13.65
C PRO A 360 -6.30 2.08 -15.13
N ASP A 361 -7.52 2.36 -15.59
CA ASP A 361 -7.75 2.75 -16.98
C ASP A 361 -7.36 4.23 -17.24
N ALA A 362 -7.22 5.06 -16.19
CA ALA A 362 -6.78 6.46 -16.28
C ALA A 362 -5.25 6.63 -16.22
N VAL A 363 -4.52 5.79 -15.50
CA VAL A 363 -3.07 5.95 -15.32
C VAL A 363 -2.32 5.82 -16.65
N ARG A 364 -1.44 6.79 -16.94
CA ARG A 364 -0.52 6.75 -18.08
C ARG A 364 0.90 6.91 -17.55
N VAL A 365 1.72 5.89 -17.72
CA VAL A 365 3.11 5.91 -17.28
C VAL A 365 4.01 6.08 -18.49
N ALA A 366 4.91 7.06 -18.43
CA ALA A 366 5.88 7.25 -19.49
C ALA A 366 6.87 6.06 -19.48
N PRO A 367 7.15 5.43 -20.62
CA PRO A 367 8.13 4.37 -20.66
C PRO A 367 9.51 4.93 -20.33
N ARG A 368 10.32 4.13 -19.63
CA ARG A 368 11.74 4.43 -19.46
C ARG A 368 12.43 4.47 -20.82
N PRO A 369 13.36 5.41 -21.06
CA PRO A 369 14.22 5.34 -22.23
C PRO A 369 14.94 3.98 -22.29
N PRO A 370 15.10 3.39 -23.48
CA PRO A 370 15.83 2.14 -23.61
C PRO A 370 17.24 2.31 -23.04
N GLN A 371 17.66 1.35 -22.22
CA GLN A 371 19.01 1.27 -21.70
C GLN A 371 20.00 1.02 -22.85
N GLY A 372 21.23 1.49 -22.70
CA GLY A 372 22.27 1.32 -23.72
C GLY A 372 22.60 -0.16 -23.96
N PRO A 373 23.09 -0.53 -25.15
CA PRO A 373 23.49 -1.91 -25.44
C PRO A 373 24.53 -2.41 -24.43
N GLY A 374 24.33 -3.63 -23.93
CA GLY A 374 25.22 -4.26 -22.95
C GLY A 374 24.95 -3.89 -21.48
N GLN A 375 23.92 -3.08 -21.20
CA GLN A 375 23.48 -2.83 -19.82
C GLN A 375 22.54 -3.95 -19.34
N ASP A 376 22.90 -4.60 -18.25
CA ASP A 376 22.05 -5.53 -17.51
C ASP A 376 21.59 -4.84 -16.21
N PRO A 377 20.38 -4.24 -16.19
CA PRO A 377 19.90 -3.54 -15.01
C PRO A 377 19.62 -4.49 -13.84
N ALA A 378 19.32 -5.78 -14.09
CA ALA A 378 19.13 -6.77 -13.03
C ALA A 378 20.46 -7.10 -12.34
N ALA A 379 21.53 -7.29 -13.11
CA ALA A 379 22.87 -7.48 -12.54
C ALA A 379 23.40 -6.22 -11.83
N ALA A 380 23.08 -5.03 -12.35
CA ALA A 380 23.43 -3.77 -11.68
C ALA A 380 22.70 -3.60 -10.34
N ALA A 381 21.39 -3.89 -10.31
CA ALA A 381 20.57 -3.84 -9.11
C ALA A 381 20.98 -4.91 -8.08
N ASP A 382 21.30 -6.14 -8.51
CA ASP A 382 21.82 -7.21 -7.65
C ASP A 382 23.13 -6.80 -6.98
N ARG A 383 24.10 -6.32 -7.76
CA ARG A 383 25.37 -5.83 -7.21
C ARG A 383 25.17 -4.68 -6.23
N LEU A 384 24.35 -3.68 -6.56
CA LEU A 384 24.06 -2.56 -5.66
C LEU A 384 23.40 -3.05 -4.36
N PHE A 385 22.48 -4.02 -4.45
CA PHE A 385 21.84 -4.64 -3.29
C PHE A 385 22.87 -5.32 -2.38
N LEU A 386 23.75 -6.14 -2.95
CA LEU A 386 24.79 -6.84 -2.18
C LEU A 386 25.82 -5.87 -1.60
N ASP A 387 26.27 -4.88 -2.36
CA ASP A 387 27.22 -3.88 -1.87
C ASP A 387 26.61 -3.07 -0.71
N PHE A 388 25.33 -2.71 -0.81
CA PHE A 388 24.61 -2.02 0.27
C PHE A 388 24.40 -2.91 1.50
N PHE A 389 23.83 -4.11 1.39
CA PHE A 389 23.55 -4.90 2.60
C PHE A 389 24.80 -5.59 3.20
N GLN A 390 25.84 -5.85 2.40
CA GLN A 390 27.12 -6.44 2.86
C GLN A 390 28.17 -5.39 3.26
N ARG A 391 27.76 -4.12 3.46
CA ARG A 391 28.63 -3.05 4.00
C ARG A 391 29.86 -2.75 3.15
N ARG A 392 29.72 -2.82 1.81
CA ARG A 392 30.79 -2.40 0.89
C ARG A 392 30.64 -0.91 0.58
N ASP A 393 30.74 -0.11 1.62
CA ASP A 393 30.31 1.30 1.61
C ASP A 393 31.12 2.14 0.62
N GLU A 394 32.41 1.85 0.50
CA GLU A 394 33.29 2.48 -0.50
C GLU A 394 32.75 2.32 -1.93
N ALA A 395 32.23 1.14 -2.28
CA ALA A 395 31.67 0.87 -3.61
C ALA A 395 30.37 1.67 -3.84
N VAL A 396 29.51 1.76 -2.83
CA VAL A 396 28.25 2.51 -2.93
C VAL A 396 28.51 4.02 -2.97
N HIS A 397 29.44 4.54 -2.16
CA HIS A 397 29.85 5.95 -2.21
C HIS A 397 30.51 6.30 -3.54
N ALA A 398 31.39 5.45 -4.08
CA ALA A 398 31.97 5.68 -5.40
C ALA A 398 30.89 5.76 -6.50
N ALA A 399 29.84 4.93 -6.42
CA ALA A 399 28.70 5.01 -7.32
C ALA A 399 27.90 6.30 -7.16
N LEU A 400 27.71 6.78 -5.93
CA LEU A 400 27.07 8.07 -5.63
C LEU A 400 27.91 9.26 -6.13
N ASP A 401 29.23 9.23 -5.96
CA ASP A 401 30.15 10.26 -6.45
C ASP A 401 30.12 10.34 -7.98
N ALA A 402 30.15 9.18 -8.66
CA ALA A 402 30.01 9.12 -10.12
C ALA A 402 28.64 9.62 -10.58
N HIS A 403 27.57 9.31 -9.84
CA HIS A 403 26.24 9.86 -10.10
C HIS A 403 26.23 11.38 -9.96
N ALA A 404 26.75 11.92 -8.84
CA ALA A 404 26.80 13.35 -8.58
C ALA A 404 27.64 14.11 -9.62
N ALA A 405 28.76 13.54 -10.06
CA ALA A 405 29.57 14.11 -11.13
C ALA A 405 28.82 14.17 -12.48
N ARG A 406 27.98 13.17 -12.78
CA ARG A 406 27.19 13.11 -14.01
C ARG A 406 25.98 14.03 -13.99
N THR A 407 25.30 14.15 -12.86
CA THR A 407 24.06 14.95 -12.73
C THR A 407 24.31 16.39 -12.28
N GLY A 408 25.51 16.68 -11.77
CA GLY A 408 25.81 17.94 -11.10
C GLY A 408 25.10 18.10 -9.76
N HIS A 409 24.52 17.03 -9.21
CA HIS A 409 23.75 17.05 -7.97
C HIS A 409 24.22 15.96 -7.00
N ASP A 410 24.76 16.38 -5.86
CA ASP A 410 25.02 15.50 -4.73
C ASP A 410 23.81 15.52 -3.77
N ASP A 411 23.27 14.35 -3.43
CA ASP A 411 22.14 14.19 -2.50
C ASP A 411 22.63 13.65 -1.14
N PRO A 412 22.79 14.52 -0.11
CA PRO A 412 23.22 14.11 1.22
C PRO A 412 22.28 13.08 1.87
N ALA A 413 21.00 13.02 1.46
CA ALA A 413 20.07 12.05 1.99
C ALA A 413 20.36 10.63 1.50
N LEU A 414 20.92 10.45 0.30
CA LEU A 414 21.38 9.14 -0.18
C LEU A 414 22.62 8.69 0.57
N ARG A 415 23.56 9.61 0.83
CA ARG A 415 24.76 9.30 1.64
C ARG A 415 24.38 8.86 3.05
N ARG A 416 23.46 9.58 3.71
CA ARG A 416 22.93 9.17 5.03
C ARG A 416 22.30 7.77 5.03
N ILE A 417 21.67 7.34 3.94
CA ILE A 417 21.14 5.97 3.82
C ILE A 417 22.28 4.95 3.82
N VAL A 418 23.37 5.24 3.12
CA VAL A 418 24.57 4.39 3.14
C VAL A 418 25.18 4.42 4.54
N ASP A 419 25.41 5.59 5.13
CA ASP A 419 26.07 5.73 6.43
C ASP A 419 25.27 5.15 7.61
N ASP A 420 23.97 4.84 7.41
CA ASP A 420 23.10 4.34 8.48
C ASP A 420 23.61 2.98 9.02
N PRO A 421 23.93 2.86 10.32
CA PRO A 421 24.33 1.60 10.92
C PRO A 421 23.18 0.59 11.00
N ALA A 422 21.92 1.00 10.83
CA ALA A 422 20.74 0.14 10.85
C ALA A 422 20.20 -0.09 9.42
N ARG A 423 20.92 -0.86 8.59
CA ARG A 423 20.44 -1.31 7.26
C ARG A 423 19.48 -2.49 7.42
N ASN A 424 18.23 -2.19 7.75
CA ASN A 424 17.19 -3.19 7.92
C ASN A 424 16.45 -3.43 6.59
N LEU A 425 16.40 -4.68 6.11
CA LEU A 425 15.63 -5.04 4.91
C LEU A 425 14.14 -4.70 5.06
N ALA A 426 13.62 -4.71 6.29
CA ALA A 426 12.26 -4.30 6.60
C ALA A 426 12.04 -2.79 6.40
N ASP A 427 13.07 -1.94 6.42
CA ASP A 427 12.95 -0.57 5.91
C ASP A 427 13.13 -0.56 4.39
N TYR A 428 12.14 -1.12 3.71
CA TYR A 428 12.10 -1.26 2.26
C TYR A 428 12.03 0.09 1.52
N ARG A 429 12.15 1.24 2.19
CA ARG A 429 12.19 2.58 1.57
C ARG A 429 13.60 3.08 1.34
N ALA A 430 14.59 2.59 2.10
CA ALA A 430 15.96 3.05 2.03
C ALA A 430 16.63 2.60 0.72
N PHE A 431 16.69 1.29 0.47
CA PHE A 431 17.36 0.76 -0.72
C PHE A 431 16.72 1.20 -2.05
N PRO A 432 15.38 1.24 -2.22
CA PRO A 432 14.80 1.72 -3.48
C PRO A 432 15.19 3.15 -3.85
N ARG A 433 15.54 4.02 -2.88
CA ARG A 433 16.09 5.35 -3.22
C ARG A 433 17.47 5.28 -3.85
N LEU A 434 18.31 4.33 -3.43
CA LEU A 434 19.60 4.07 -4.07
C LEU A 434 19.39 3.45 -5.46
N LEU A 435 18.44 2.50 -5.58
CA LEU A 435 18.07 1.90 -6.86
C LEU A 435 17.59 2.97 -7.86
N ASP A 436 16.72 3.88 -7.40
CA ASP A 436 16.21 5.03 -8.14
C ASP A 436 17.35 5.91 -8.65
N ALA A 437 18.31 6.25 -7.79
CA ALA A 437 19.42 7.13 -8.16
C ALA A 437 20.45 6.46 -9.09
N LEU A 438 20.74 5.18 -8.87
CA LEU A 438 21.93 4.55 -9.44
C LEU A 438 21.63 3.57 -10.59
N VAL A 439 20.40 3.06 -10.70
CA VAL A 439 20.07 2.01 -11.68
C VAL A 439 18.81 2.36 -12.49
N LEU A 440 17.69 2.64 -11.84
CA LEU A 440 16.38 2.81 -12.49
C LEU A 440 15.67 4.06 -11.94
N PRO A 441 15.89 5.26 -12.52
CA PRO A 441 15.23 6.50 -12.11
C PRO A 441 13.72 6.37 -11.88
N PRO A 442 13.10 7.09 -10.94
CA PRO A 442 11.65 7.03 -10.77
C PRO A 442 10.92 7.38 -12.07
N LEU A 443 9.85 6.66 -12.38
CA LEU A 443 8.98 7.01 -13.48
C LEU A 443 8.01 8.11 -13.07
N THR A 444 7.58 8.88 -14.06
CA THR A 444 6.46 9.81 -13.92
C THR A 444 5.21 9.24 -14.57
N TYR A 445 4.05 9.71 -14.11
CA TYR A 445 2.77 9.32 -14.66
C TYR A 445 1.77 10.48 -14.62
N THR A 446 0.75 10.38 -15.46
CA THR A 446 -0.40 11.29 -15.50
C THR A 446 -1.70 10.50 -15.39
N LEU A 447 -2.80 11.18 -15.14
CA LEU A 447 -4.14 10.61 -15.13
C LEU A 447 -4.92 11.14 -16.33
N ALA A 448 -5.41 10.26 -17.19
CA ALA A 448 -6.30 10.63 -18.28
C ALA A 448 -7.73 10.87 -17.76
N PRO A 449 -8.51 11.78 -18.39
CA PRO A 449 -9.93 11.90 -18.10
C PRO A 449 -10.65 10.56 -18.30
N ALA A 450 -11.66 10.29 -17.47
CA ALA A 450 -12.55 9.15 -17.70
C ALA A 450 -13.21 9.28 -19.09
N PRO A 451 -13.37 8.18 -19.84
CA PRO A 451 -14.05 8.22 -21.14
C PRO A 451 -15.46 8.81 -20.99
N VAL A 452 -15.82 9.74 -21.87
CA VAL A 452 -17.17 10.34 -21.91
C VAL A 452 -18.19 9.22 -22.12
N GLY A 453 -19.12 9.03 -21.17
CA GLY A 453 -20.15 7.98 -21.22
C GLY A 453 -19.82 6.72 -20.41
N ALA A 454 -18.66 6.63 -19.76
CA ALA A 454 -18.46 5.73 -18.63
C ALA A 454 -19.26 6.28 -17.44
N GLY A 455 -20.59 6.09 -17.44
CA GLY A 455 -21.37 6.30 -16.23
C GLY A 455 -20.72 5.53 -15.07
N ASN A 456 -20.82 6.03 -13.84
CA ASN A 456 -20.30 5.36 -12.65
C ASN A 456 -20.82 3.91 -12.58
N THR A 457 -20.10 2.96 -13.19
CA THR A 457 -20.47 1.54 -13.20
C THR A 457 -20.15 0.86 -11.86
N THR A 458 -20.02 1.63 -10.78
CA THR A 458 -19.92 1.12 -9.41
C THR A 458 -21.22 0.42 -8.96
N GLY A 459 -22.31 0.54 -9.72
CA GLY A 459 -23.63 -0.03 -9.43
C GLY A 459 -23.97 -1.41 -10.04
N GLY A 460 -23.03 -2.08 -10.74
CA GLY A 460 -23.27 -3.45 -11.19
C GLY A 460 -23.32 -4.41 -9.99
N THR A 461 -24.52 -4.68 -9.47
CA THR A 461 -24.77 -5.82 -8.58
C THR A 461 -24.56 -7.09 -9.41
N PRO A 462 -23.87 -8.14 -8.90
CA PRO A 462 -23.77 -9.41 -9.63
C PRO A 462 -25.15 -10.03 -9.92
#